data_AF-A0A8X6I8D8-F1
#
_entry.id   AF-A0A8X6I8D8-F1
#
_cell.length_a   1.000
_cell.length_b   1.000
_cell.length_c   1.000
_cell.angle_alpha   90.00
_cell.angle_beta   90.00
_cell.angle_gamma   90.00
#
_symmetry.space_group_name_H-M   'P 1'
#
loop_
_entity.id
_entity.type
_entity.pdbx_description
1 polymer ?
#
loop_
_entity_poly.entity_id
_entity_poly.type
_entity_poly.pdbx_seq_one_letter_code
_entity_poly.pdbx_strand_id
1 'polypeptide(L)'
;MLNTDLTNSDKLDDIVSSDLSAMNDFVFKNVNDEGAKLATDIISHLVSSGGKKIRPKLVFIICKMLNYSGEDRINVAASVEFIHNATLLHDDVLDESEARHGV
;
A
#
# COMPACT_ATOMS: atom_id res chain seq x y z
N MET A 1 15.12 6.71 32.43
CA MET A 1 14.72 7.37 31.17
C MET A 1 15.49 6.69 30.05
N LEU A 2 14.90 5.66 29.44
CA LEU A 2 15.50 5.01 28.28
C LEU A 2 15.24 5.91 27.07
N ASN A 3 16.32 6.42 26.48
CA ASN A 3 16.31 6.96 25.12
C ASN A 3 15.80 5.84 24.20
N THR A 4 14.60 6.00 23.66
CA THR A 4 14.16 5.25 22.50
C THR A 4 14.97 5.76 21.33
N ASP A 5 16.03 5.02 20.99
CA ASP A 5 16.71 5.14 19.71
C ASP A 5 15.65 5.01 18.60
N LEU A 6 15.22 6.15 18.03
CA LEU A 6 14.41 6.16 16.81
C LEU A 6 15.20 5.39 15.75
N THR A 7 14.67 4.24 15.36
CA THR A 7 15.30 3.42 14.33
C THR A 7 15.29 4.20 13.00
N ASN A 8 16.22 3.90 12.08
CA ASN A 8 16.22 4.56 10.76
C ASN A 8 14.89 4.40 9.99
N SER A 9 14.08 3.38 10.33
CA SER A 9 12.76 3.18 9.76
C SER A 9 11.78 4.27 10.17
N ASP A 10 11.79 4.70 11.44
CA ASP A 10 10.85 5.71 11.96
C ASP A 10 11.08 7.06 11.26
N LYS A 11 12.36 7.40 11.03
CA LYS A 11 12.74 8.62 10.30
C LYS A 11 12.30 8.62 8.83
N LEU A 12 12.32 7.45 8.18
CA LEU A 12 11.88 7.33 6.80
C LEU A 12 10.37 7.47 6.68
N ASP A 13 9.64 6.94 7.66
CA ASP A 13 8.18 7.03 7.73
C ASP A 13 7.73 8.48 7.89
N ASP A 14 8.42 9.26 8.72
CA ASP A 14 8.16 10.69 8.86
C ASP A 14 8.30 11.45 7.53
N ILE A 15 9.34 11.14 6.74
CA ILE A 15 9.65 11.83 5.46
C ILE A 15 8.53 11.68 4.42
N VAL A 16 7.83 10.54 4.42
CA VAL A 16 6.81 10.17 3.42
C VAL A 16 5.39 10.11 3.98
N SER A 17 5.21 10.46 5.26
CA SER A 17 3.92 10.41 5.97
C SER A 17 2.79 11.17 5.24
N SER A 18 3.06 12.39 4.78
CA SER A 18 2.09 13.19 4.04
C SER A 18 1.75 12.60 2.67
N ASP A 19 2.73 12.04 1.95
CA ASP A 19 2.51 11.39 0.66
C ASP A 19 1.69 10.09 0.82
N LEU A 20 1.94 9.32 1.88
CA LEU A 20 1.14 8.13 2.21
C LEU A 20 -0.30 8.51 2.54
N SER A 21 -0.53 9.59 3.30
CA SER A 21 -1.88 10.08 3.56
C SER A 21 -2.59 10.46 2.27
N ALA A 22 -1.92 11.24 1.41
CA ALA A 22 -2.48 11.66 0.13
C ALA A 22 -2.80 10.47 -0.79
N MET A 23 -1.97 9.42 -0.76
CA MET A 23 -2.21 8.18 -1.49
C MET A 23 -3.45 7.44 -0.98
N ASN A 24 -3.61 7.32 0.34
CA ASN A 24 -4.79 6.67 0.90
C ASN A 24 -6.06 7.42 0.49
N ASP A 25 -6.07 8.76 0.62
CA ASP A 25 -7.21 9.60 0.20
C ASP A 25 -7.52 9.45 -1.29
N PHE A 26 -6.47 9.41 -2.12
CA PHE A 26 -6.59 9.17 -3.55
C PHE A 26 -7.25 7.82 -3.82
N VAL A 27 -6.81 6.75 -3.17
CA VAL A 27 -7.39 5.42 -3.38
C VAL A 27 -8.85 5.38 -2.95
N PHE A 28 -9.19 5.88 -1.77
CA PHE A 28 -10.58 5.92 -1.29
C PHE A 28 -11.51 6.67 -2.25
N LYS A 29 -11.04 7.78 -2.82
CA LYS A 29 -11.82 8.56 -3.78
C LYS A 29 -12.09 7.81 -5.09
N ASN A 30 -11.15 6.98 -5.55
CA ASN A 30 -11.21 6.36 -6.89
C ASN A 30 -11.81 4.95 -6.90
N VAL A 31 -11.93 4.30 -5.76
CA VAL A 31 -12.38 2.89 -5.66
C VAL A 31 -13.89 2.76 -5.43
N ASN A 32 -14.59 3.87 -5.17
CA ASN A 32 -15.98 3.85 -4.79
C ASN A 32 -16.91 3.49 -5.99
N ASP A 33 -17.10 2.19 -6.21
CA ASP A 33 -18.00 1.61 -7.21
C ASP A 33 -19.11 0.79 -6.52
N GLU A 34 -20.35 1.25 -6.67
CA GLU A 34 -21.54 0.57 -6.13
C GLU A 34 -21.81 -0.78 -6.82
N GLY A 35 -21.41 -0.94 -8.09
CA GLY A 35 -21.54 -2.18 -8.86
C GLY A 35 -20.52 -3.25 -8.46
N ALA A 36 -19.44 -2.87 -7.79
CA ALA A 36 -18.34 -3.73 -7.40
C ALA A 36 -18.04 -3.67 -5.89
N LYS A 37 -19.09 -3.58 -5.06
CA LYS A 37 -18.98 -3.39 -3.61
C LYS A 37 -17.97 -4.32 -2.91
N LEU A 38 -17.90 -5.59 -3.28
CA LEU A 38 -16.93 -6.53 -2.71
C LEU A 38 -15.47 -6.11 -3.01
N ALA A 39 -15.19 -5.67 -4.23
CA ALA A 39 -13.86 -5.16 -4.60
C ALA A 39 -13.55 -3.85 -3.85
N THR A 40 -14.55 -2.97 -3.72
CA THR A 40 -14.46 -1.72 -2.96
C THR A 40 -14.10 -1.98 -1.49
N ASP A 41 -14.76 -2.96 -0.85
CA ASP A 41 -14.53 -3.33 0.55
C ASP A 41 -13.13 -3.94 0.74
N ILE A 42 -12.73 -4.85 -0.17
CA ILE A 42 -11.40 -5.48 -0.14
C ILE A 42 -10.30 -4.43 -0.29
N ILE A 43 -10.39 -3.56 -1.29
CA ILE A 43 -9.40 -2.51 -1.52
C ILE A 43 -9.35 -1.54 -0.33
N SER A 44 -10.50 -1.11 0.18
CA SER A 44 -10.57 -0.22 1.34
C SER A 44 -9.90 -0.84 2.55
N HIS A 45 -10.12 -2.14 2.78
CA HIS A 45 -9.45 -2.89 3.84
C HIS A 45 -7.93 -2.99 3.61
N LEU A 46 -7.47 -3.27 2.39
CA LEU A 46 -6.04 -3.38 2.08
C LEU A 46 -5.31 -2.03 2.26
N VAL A 47 -5.95 -0.92 1.89
CA VAL A 47 -5.38 0.43 2.04
C VAL A 47 -5.30 0.83 3.52
N SER A 48 -6.36 0.54 4.28
CA SER A 48 -6.45 0.86 5.71
C SER A 48 -5.73 -0.12 6.63
N SER A 49 -5.42 -1.34 6.14
CA SER A 49 -4.73 -2.36 6.92
C SER A 49 -3.27 -1.99 7.19
N GLY A 50 -2.83 -2.32 8.41
CA GLY A 50 -1.53 -1.96 8.97
C GLY A 50 -0.38 -2.78 8.37
N GLY A 51 0.04 -2.43 7.15
CA GLY A 51 1.24 -2.92 6.51
C GLY A 51 2.42 -1.94 6.65
N LYS A 52 3.66 -2.44 6.50
CA LYS A 52 4.86 -1.58 6.47
C LYS A 52 4.89 -0.62 5.26
N LYS A 53 4.05 -0.86 4.24
CA LYS A 53 3.91 -0.06 3.00
C LYS A 53 5.27 0.26 2.36
N ILE A 54 6.19 -0.70 2.35
CA ILE A 54 7.58 -0.50 1.91
C ILE A 54 7.63 -0.07 0.44
N ARG A 55 6.75 -0.63 -0.41
CA ARG A 55 6.72 -0.38 -1.85
C ARG A 55 6.33 1.07 -2.19
N PRO A 56 5.19 1.62 -1.71
CA PRO A 56 4.85 3.02 -1.96
C PRO A 56 5.83 3.99 -1.28
N LYS A 57 6.36 3.65 -0.09
CA LYS A 57 7.41 4.45 0.58
C LYS A 57 8.65 4.60 -0.33
N LEU A 58 9.08 3.52 -0.98
CA LEU A 58 10.21 3.55 -1.90
C LEU A 58 9.96 4.49 -3.09
N VAL A 59 8.76 4.46 -3.67
CA VAL A 59 8.36 5.38 -4.75
C VAL A 59 8.48 6.84 -4.30
N PHE A 60 7.92 7.18 -3.14
CA PHE A 60 7.96 8.56 -2.63
C PHE A 60 9.38 9.02 -2.28
N ILE A 61 10.20 8.15 -1.69
CA ILE A 61 11.61 8.45 -1.41
C ILE A 61 12.36 8.76 -2.71
N ILE A 62 12.20 7.93 -3.75
CA ILE A 62 12.85 8.14 -5.05
C ILE A 62 12.38 9.46 -5.68
N CYS A 63 11.07 9.76 -5.66
CA CYS A 63 10.57 11.04 -6.15
C CYS A 63 11.20 12.22 -5.42
N LYS A 64 11.29 12.19 -4.09
CA LYS A 64 11.94 13.25 -3.29
C LYS A 64 13.43 13.36 -3.62
N MET A 65 14.16 12.25 -3.74
CA MET A 65 15.58 12.24 -4.12
C MET A 65 15.83 12.85 -5.50
N LEU A 66 14.86 12.72 -6.42
CA LEU A 66 14.89 13.29 -7.76
C LEU A 66 14.21 14.66 -7.86
N ASN A 67 13.81 15.27 -6.73
CA ASN A 67 13.04 16.52 -6.67
C ASN A 67 11.75 16.51 -7.53
N TYR A 68 11.12 15.35 -7.69
CA TYR A 68 9.85 15.20 -8.39
C TYR A 68 8.66 15.39 -7.43
N SER A 69 7.79 16.34 -7.78
CA SER A 69 6.60 16.71 -6.98
C SER A 69 5.29 16.66 -7.78
N GLY A 70 5.29 16.04 -8.98
CA GLY A 70 4.08 15.87 -9.78
C GLY A 70 3.07 14.92 -9.14
N GLU A 71 1.79 15.04 -9.52
CA GLU A 71 0.69 14.23 -8.98
C GLU A 71 0.83 12.74 -9.35
N ASP A 72 1.48 12.43 -10.47
CA ASP A 72 1.68 11.04 -10.91
C ASP A 72 2.43 10.17 -9.90
N ARG A 73 3.20 10.77 -8.97
CA ARG A 73 3.85 10.00 -7.90
C ARG A 73 2.83 9.23 -7.06
N ILE A 74 1.65 9.82 -6.86
CA ILE A 74 0.54 9.20 -6.10
C ILE A 74 -0.05 8.05 -6.92
N ASN A 75 -0.32 8.28 -8.21
CA ASN A 75 -0.83 7.26 -9.13
C ASN A 75 0.10 6.04 -9.18
N VAL A 76 1.41 6.27 -9.31
CA VAL A 76 2.42 5.21 -9.39
C VAL A 76 2.53 4.45 -8.06
N ALA A 77 2.60 5.17 -6.93
CA ALA A 77 2.68 4.54 -5.61
C ALA A 77 1.46 3.67 -5.32
N ALA A 78 0.26 4.18 -5.60
CA ALA A 78 -1.00 3.44 -5.46
C ALA A 78 -1.03 2.21 -6.38
N SER A 79 -0.63 2.35 -7.64
CA SER A 79 -0.61 1.25 -8.60
C SER A 79 0.33 0.12 -8.18
N VAL A 80 1.53 0.46 -7.69
CA VAL A 80 2.49 -0.53 -7.19
C VAL A 80 1.93 -1.28 -5.98
N GLU A 81 1.30 -0.55 -5.05
CA GLU A 81 0.69 -1.17 -3.88
C GLU A 81 -0.54 -2.02 -4.25
N PHE A 82 -1.30 -1.64 -5.27
CA PHE A 82 -2.38 -2.46 -5.80
C PHE A 82 -1.90 -3.78 -6.38
N ILE A 83 -0.86 -3.75 -7.22
CA ILE A 83 -0.29 -4.97 -7.78
C ILE A 83 0.22 -5.87 -6.65
N HIS A 84 0.87 -5.31 -5.64
CA HIS A 84 1.32 -6.07 -4.47
C HIS A 84 0.18 -6.75 -3.72
N ASN A 85 -0.92 -6.05 -3.47
CA ASN A 85 -2.05 -6.65 -2.76
C ASN A 85 -2.80 -7.66 -3.64
N ALA A 86 -2.88 -7.44 -4.95
CA ALA A 86 -3.46 -8.39 -5.89
C ALA A 86 -2.68 -9.72 -5.91
N THR A 87 -1.35 -9.68 -5.83
CA THR A 87 -0.54 -10.91 -5.72
C THR A 87 -0.78 -11.61 -4.38
N LEU A 88 -0.84 -10.87 -3.26
CA LEU A 88 -1.13 -11.48 -1.96
C LEU A 88 -2.50 -12.17 -1.95
N LEU A 89 -3.55 -11.50 -2.47
CA LEU A 89 -4.88 -12.10 -2.53
C LEU A 89 -4.93 -13.34 -3.44
N HIS A 90 -4.17 -13.32 -4.54
CA HIS A 90 -4.08 -14.49 -5.42
C HIS A 90 -3.30 -15.63 -4.76
N ASP A 91 -2.23 -15.31 -4.03
CA ASP A 91 -1.43 -16.28 -3.28
C ASP A 91 -2.28 -16.91 -2.16
N ASP A 92 -3.04 -16.14 -1.40
CA ASP A 92 -3.96 -16.64 -0.37
C ASP A 92 -4.95 -17.67 -0.93
N VAL A 93 -5.53 -17.40 -2.11
CA VAL A 93 -6.45 -18.35 -2.79
C VAL A 93 -5.73 -19.61 -3.27
N LEU A 94 -4.49 -19.49 -3.75
CA LEU A 94 -3.68 -20.64 -4.16
C LEU A 94 -3.26 -21.49 -2.95
N ASP A 95 -2.90 -20.86 -1.83
CA ASP A 95 -2.46 -21.52 -0.61
C ASP A 95 -3.62 -22.26 0.09
N GLU A 96 -4.83 -21.72 0.06
CA GLU A 96 -6.03 -22.42 0.55
C GLU A 96 -6.50 -23.56 -0.36
N SER A 97 -5.90 -23.73 -1.54
CA SER A 97 -6.26 -24.78 -2.51
C SER A 97 -5.54 -26.12 -2.29
N GLU A 98 -4.78 -26.29 -1.18
CA GLU A 98 -4.05 -27.53 -0.86
C GLU A 98 -4.91 -28.81 -0.78
N ALA A 99 -6.25 -28.73 -0.81
CA ALA A 99 -7.12 -29.89 -1.03
C ALA A 99 -7.49 -30.07 -2.51
N ARG A 100 -6.53 -30.41 -3.38
CA ARG A 100 -6.90 -30.73 -4.78
C ARG A 100 -6.19 -31.89 -5.46
N HIS A 101 -5.61 -32.84 -4.72
CA HIS A 101 -5.40 -34.22 -5.18
C HIS A 101 -5.58 -35.31 -4.08
N GLY A 102 -6.36 -35.04 -3.02
CA GLY A 102 -7.04 -36.10 -2.26
C GLY A 102 -6.24 -36.88 -1.19
N VAL A 103 -5.35 -36.21 -0.46
CA VAL A 103 -4.83 -36.66 0.85
C VAL A 103 -4.98 -35.52 1.84
#